data_AF-A0A3N5YQ00-F1
#
_entry.id   AF-A0A3N5YQ00-F1
#
_cell.length_a   1.000
_cell.length_b   1.000
_cell.length_c   1.000
_cell.angle_alpha   90.00
_cell.angle_beta   90.00
_cell.angle_gamma   90.00
#
_symmetry.space_group_name_H-M   'P 1'
#
loop_
_entity.id
_entity.type
_entity.pdbx_description
1 polymer ?
#
loop_
_entity_poly.entity_id
_entity_poly.type
_entity_poly.pdbx_seq_one_letter_code
_entity_poly.pdbx_strand_id
1 'polypeptide(L)' 'MKTTVDIPEEMLREAMRHSGAATKKEAVRLAIEEYNRRKRMARLA' A
#
# COMPACT_ATOMS: atom_id res chain seq x y z
N MET A 1 6.61 9.89 9.66
CA MET A 1 6.40 9.37 11.03
C MET A 1 6.69 7.87 11.07
N LYS A 2 7.09 7.32 12.22
CA LYS A 2 7.22 5.87 12.41
C LYS A 2 5.95 5.38 13.12
N THR A 3 5.32 4.36 12.56
CA THR A 3 4.08 3.77 13.09
C THR A 3 4.23 2.26 13.05
N THR A 4 3.70 1.58 14.05
CA THR A 4 3.62 0.12 14.11
C THR A 4 2.17 -0.28 13.94
N VAL A 5 1.89 -1.16 12.98
CA VAL A 5 0.56 -1.70 12.71
C VAL A 5 0.71 -3.19 12.42
N ASP A 6 -0.25 -3.98 12.88
CA ASP A 6 -0.30 -5.40 12.56
C ASP A 6 -0.98 -5.60 11.20
N ILE A 7 -0.27 -6.27 10.30
CA ILE A 7 -0.74 -6.59 8.95
C ILE A 7 -0.56 -8.10 8.76
N PRO A 8 -1.59 -8.83 8.29
CA PRO A 8 -1.43 -10.23 7.94
C PRO A 8 -0.27 -10.43 6.95
N GLU A 9 0.65 -11.34 7.26
CA GLU A 9 1.87 -11.54 6.46
C GLU A 9 1.55 -11.91 5.01
N GLU A 10 0.51 -12.71 4.78
CA GLU A 10 0.03 -13.07 3.45
C GLU A 10 -0.45 -11.87 2.63
N MET A 11 -1.21 -10.96 3.25
CA MET A 11 -1.69 -9.72 2.64
C MET A 11 -0.51 -8.80 2.29
N LEU A 12 0.47 -8.67 3.20
CA LEU A 12 1.65 -7.85 2.95
C LEU A 12 2.53 -8.43 1.84
N ARG A 13 2.71 -9.75 1.80
CA ARG A 13 3.42 -10.44 0.72
C ARG A 13 2.73 -10.26 -0.61
N GLU A 14 1.41 -10.32 -0.63
CA GLU A 14 0.65 -10.07 -1.84
C GLU A 14 0.83 -8.64 -2.34
N ALA A 15 0.74 -7.65 -1.45
CA ALA A 15 1.02 -6.26 -1.79
C ALA A 15 2.44 -6.09 -2.37
N MET A 16 3.45 -6.73 -1.77
CA MET A 16 4.83 -6.72 -2.27
C MET A 16 4.94 -7.34 -3.67
N ARG A 17 4.27 -8.46 -3.95
CA ARG A 17 4.26 -9.09 -5.28
C ARG A 17 3.62 -8.20 -6.34
N HIS A 18 2.46 -7.63 -6.03
CA HIS A 18 1.73 -6.77 -6.97
C HIS A 18 2.46 -5.45 -7.22
N SER A 19 3.12 -4.89 -6.21
CA SER A 19 3.80 -3.61 -6.32
C SER A 19 5.26 -3.71 -6.76
N GLY A 20 5.86 -4.90 -6.74
CA GLY A 20 7.30 -5.10 -6.95
C GLY A 20 8.19 -4.45 -5.86
N ALA A 21 7.63 -4.19 -4.67
CA ALA A 21 8.35 -3.48 -3.62
C ALA A 21 9.49 -4.33 -3.04
N ALA A 22 10.66 -3.72 -2.87
CA ALA A 22 11.82 -4.38 -2.28
C ALA A 22 11.70 -4.54 -0.76
N THR A 23 10.86 -3.71 -0.12
CA THR A 23 10.70 -3.71 1.35
C THR A 23 9.25 -3.66 1.79
N LYS A 24 8.97 -4.20 2.99
CA LYS A 24 7.65 -4.13 3.64
C LYS A 24 7.12 -2.69 3.73
N LYS A 25 8.00 -1.75 4.09
CA LYS A 25 7.67 -0.33 4.22
C LYS A 25 7.26 0.30 2.89
N GLU A 26 7.98 -0.03 1.83
CA GLU A 26 7.68 0.44 0.48
C GLU A 26 6.34 -0.10 -0.03
N ALA A 27 6.05 -1.38 0.19
CA ALA A 27 4.76 -1.96 -0.18
C ALA A 27 3.59 -1.23 0.49
N VAL A 28 3.70 -0.96 1.79
CA VAL A 28 2.67 -0.21 2.53
C VAL A 28 2.53 1.23 2.00
N ARG A 29 3.64 1.91 1.72
CA ARG A 29 3.62 3.26 1.13
C ARG A 29 2.91 3.27 -0.21
N LEU A 30 3.27 2.36 -1.11
CA LEU A 30 2.68 2.26 -2.46
C LEU A 30 1.18 1.93 -2.38
N ALA A 31 0.78 1.03 -1.47
CA ALA A 31 -0.64 0.71 -1.26
C ALA A 31 -1.45 1.94 -0.83
N ILE A 32 -0.93 2.76 0.08
CA ILE A 32 -1.58 3.99 0.55
C ILE A 32 -1.65 5.03 -0.58
N GLU A 33 -0.56 5.23 -1.33
CA GLU A 33 -0.52 6.16 -2.46
C GLU A 33 -1.55 5.79 -3.53
N GLU A 34 -1.63 4.52 -3.89
CA GLU A 34 -2.57 4.01 -4.88
C GLU A 34 -4.02 4.13 -4.42
N TYR A 35 -4.31 3.80 -3.16
CA TYR A 35 -5.64 3.99 -2.58
C TYR A 35 -6.09 5.46 -2.67
N ASN A 36 -5.23 6.39 -2.26
CA ASN A 36 -5.53 7.81 -2.32
C ASN A 36 -5.67 8.32 -3.76
N ARG A 37 -4.85 7.82 -4.69
CA ARG A 37 -4.97 8.14 -6.13
C ARG A 37 -6.35 7.74 -6.66
N ARG A 38 -6.80 6.51 -6.38
CA ARG A 38 -8.13 6.02 -6.78
C ARG A 38 -9.26 6.87 -6.19
N LYS A 39 -9.17 7.22 -4.90
CA LYS A 39 -10.17 8.08 -4.25
C LYS A 39 -10.21 9.49 -4.82
N ARG A 40 -9.07 10.08 -5.19
CA ARG A 40 -9.03 11.38 -5.88
C ARG A 40 -9.71 11.30 -7.24
N MET A 41 -9.38 10.29 -8.04
CA MET A 41 -9.99 10.09 -9.38
C MET A 41 -11.51 9.89 -9.27
N ALA A 42 -11.97 9.08 -8.32
CA ALA A 42 -13.39 8.83 -8.11
C ALA A 42 -14.19 10.05 -7.65
N ARG A 43 -13.53 11.10 -7.14
CA ARG A 43 -14.19 12.35 -6.73
C ARG A 43 -14.29 13.36 -7.88
N LEU A 44 -13.56 13.14 -8.98
CA LEU A 44 -13.52 14.00 -10.15
C LEU A 44 -14.44 13.50 -11.29
N ALA A 45 -15.03 12.32 -11.14
CA ALA A 45 -16.01 11.71 -12.04
C ALA A 45 -17.41 11.84 -11.45
#